data_AF-A0A2N9AHG3-F1
#
_entry.id   AF-A0A2N9AHG3-F1
#
_cell.length_a   1.000
_cell.length_b   1.000
_cell.length_c   1.000
_cell.angle_alpha   90.00
_cell.angle_beta   90.00
_cell.angle_gamma   90.00
#
_symmetry.space_group_name_H-M   'P 1'
#
loop_
_entity.id
_entity.type
_entity.pdbx_description
1 polymer ?
#
loop_
_entity_poly.entity_id
_entity_poly.type
_entity_poly.pdbx_seq_one_letter_code
_entity_poly.pdbx_strand_id
1 'polypeptide(L)'
;MGKSGQASAKVGQVDGRTLAERVSAFLRTQHPLKTAQCVEAETNISANTVRKWLEQGNSPSGSAYDALVCRYGADFLCAVHPEHAGAWFAAVARQQRQVRLERRAADLRRELAELQESRL
;
A
#
# COMPACT_ATOMS: atom_id res chain seq x y z
N MET A 1 -45.75 -9.38 -16.30
CA MET A 1 -44.78 -8.28 -16.07
C MET A 1 -43.92 -8.64 -14.85
N GLY A 2 -42.86 -9.43 -15.05
CA GLY A 2 -42.00 -9.89 -13.96
C GLY A 2 -40.99 -8.83 -13.55
N LYS A 3 -40.93 -8.48 -12.27
CA LYS A 3 -39.85 -7.67 -11.70
C LYS A 3 -38.74 -8.61 -11.21
N SER A 4 -37.81 -8.95 -12.10
CA SER A 4 -36.53 -9.53 -11.71
C SER A 4 -35.63 -8.41 -11.21
N GLY A 5 -35.78 -8.03 -9.94
CA GLY A 5 -34.76 -7.25 -9.24
C GLY A 5 -33.57 -8.16 -8.98
N GLN A 6 -32.57 -8.15 -9.86
CA GLN A 6 -31.30 -8.82 -9.64
C GLN A 6 -30.76 -8.44 -8.26
N ALA A 7 -30.63 -9.45 -7.39
CA ALA A 7 -29.88 -9.32 -6.16
C ALA A 7 -28.44 -8.97 -6.55
N SER A 8 -28.08 -7.70 -6.39
CA SER A 8 -26.70 -7.27 -6.50
C SER A 8 -25.93 -7.99 -5.39
N ALA A 9 -25.21 -9.05 -5.77
CA ALA A 9 -24.40 -9.82 -4.85
C ALA A 9 -23.38 -8.87 -4.22
N LYS A 10 -23.53 -8.60 -2.92
CA LYS A 10 -22.59 -7.79 -2.15
C LYS A 10 -21.26 -8.53 -2.10
N VAL A 11 -20.34 -8.15 -2.97
CA VAL A 11 -18.91 -8.43 -2.79
C VAL A 11 -18.58 -8.00 -1.36
N GLY A 12 -18.10 -8.95 -0.54
CA GLY A 12 -18.06 -8.83 0.92
C GLY A 12 -17.52 -7.49 1.40
N GLN A 13 -18.39 -6.66 1.96
CA GLN A 13 -17.99 -5.38 2.54
C GLN A 13 -17.18 -5.65 3.81
N VAL A 14 -15.86 -5.54 3.71
CA VAL A 14 -15.03 -5.27 4.90
C VAL A 14 -15.57 -3.99 5.52
N ASP A 15 -15.95 -4.04 6.80
CA ASP A 15 -16.43 -2.84 7.47
C ASP A 15 -15.31 -1.78 7.54
N GLY A 16 -15.70 -0.50 7.56
CA GLY A 16 -14.73 0.60 7.47
C GLY A 16 -13.69 0.60 8.59
N ARG A 17 -14.04 0.08 9.78
CA ARG A 17 -13.14 0.03 10.92
C ARG A 17 -12.07 -1.04 10.71
N THR A 18 -12.47 -2.24 10.29
CA THR A 18 -11.53 -3.31 9.93
C THR A 18 -10.57 -2.84 8.82
N LEU A 19 -11.07 -2.11 7.81
CA LEU A 19 -10.21 -1.53 6.78
C LEU A 19 -9.20 -0.52 7.37
N ALA A 20 -9.65 0.40 8.23
CA ALA A 20 -8.79 1.39 8.87
C ALA A 20 -7.69 0.76 9.72
N GLU A 21 -8.00 -0.31 10.46
CA GLU A 21 -7.05 -1.05 11.28
C GLU A 21 -5.97 -1.73 10.41
N ARG A 22 -6.38 -2.41 9.33
CA ARG A 22 -5.44 -3.07 8.40
C ARG A 22 -4.53 -2.07 7.69
N VAL A 23 -5.11 -0.96 7.21
CA VAL A 23 -4.34 0.14 6.60
C VAL A 23 -3.31 0.66 7.60
N SER A 24 -3.73 0.94 8.83
CA SER A 24 -2.85 1.47 9.88
C SER A 24 -1.70 0.51 10.24
N ALA A 25 -1.99 -0.79 10.34
CA ALA A 25 -0.99 -1.82 10.60
C ALA A 25 0.04 -1.91 9.46
N PHE A 26 -0.42 -1.89 8.21
CA PHE A 26 0.45 -1.88 7.05
C PHE A 26 1.38 -0.65 7.04
N LEU A 27 0.82 0.55 7.23
CA LEU A 27 1.60 1.79 7.21
C LEU A 27 2.67 1.82 8.31
N ARG A 28 2.35 1.35 9.52
CA ARG A 28 3.33 1.24 10.62
C ARG A 28 4.44 0.23 10.32
N THR A 29 4.15 -0.81 9.54
CA THR A 29 5.17 -1.78 9.10
C THR A 29 6.10 -1.18 8.06
N GLN A 30 5.58 -0.38 7.13
CA GLN A 30 6.40 0.30 6.12
C GLN A 30 7.25 1.42 6.75
N HIS A 31 6.66 2.18 7.67
CA HIS A 31 7.27 3.36 8.27
C HIS A 31 7.15 3.33 9.81
N PRO A 32 8.06 2.63 10.53
CA PRO A 32 7.96 2.46 11.98
C PRO A 32 8.10 3.76 12.77
N LEU A 33 8.78 4.76 12.22
CA LEU A 33 8.98 6.08 12.83
C LEU A 33 8.38 7.14 11.92
N LYS A 34 7.73 8.15 12.53
CA LYS A 34 7.12 9.28 11.81
C LYS A 34 6.19 8.83 10.66
N THR A 35 5.42 7.76 10.90
CA THR A 35 4.58 7.11 9.89
C THR A 35 3.77 8.10 9.06
N ALA A 36 3.08 9.04 9.72
CA ALA A 36 2.23 10.02 9.04
C ALA A 36 3.01 10.95 8.10
N GLN A 37 4.20 11.42 8.50
CA GLN A 37 5.03 12.30 7.69
C GLN A 37 5.66 11.55 6.51
N CYS A 38 6.10 10.31 6.72
CA CYS A 38 6.62 9.47 5.65
C CYS A 38 5.54 9.19 4.59
N VAL A 39 4.32 8.84 5.03
CA VAL A 39 3.20 8.62 4.10
C VAL A 39 2.84 9.89 3.35
N GLU A 40 2.81 11.05 4.00
CA GLU A 40 2.58 12.34 3.33
C GLU A 40 3.62 12.61 2.24
N ALA A 41 4.90 12.45 2.55
CA ALA A 41 5.98 12.64 1.57
C ALA A 41 5.88 11.69 0.36
N GLU A 42 5.35 10.49 0.56
CA GLU A 42 5.27 9.46 -0.49
C GLU A 42 3.97 9.50 -1.31
N THR A 43 2.89 10.01 -0.74
CA THR A 43 1.53 9.86 -1.31
C THR A 43 0.79 11.19 -1.47
N ASN A 44 1.35 12.29 -0.94
CA ASN A 44 0.73 13.61 -0.87
C ASN A 44 -0.58 13.65 -0.04
N ILE A 45 -0.89 12.61 0.73
CA ILE A 45 -1.98 12.61 1.70
C ILE A 45 -1.49 13.33 2.96
N SER A 46 -2.22 14.35 3.41
CA SER A 46 -1.76 15.14 4.56
C SER A 46 -1.51 14.29 5.80
N ALA A 47 -0.41 14.57 6.51
CA ALA A 47 -0.04 13.81 7.71
C ALA A 47 -1.13 13.88 8.79
N ASN A 48 -1.92 14.95 8.81
CA ASN A 48 -3.08 15.07 9.70
C ASN A 48 -4.18 14.04 9.35
N THR A 49 -4.44 13.82 8.07
CA THR A 49 -5.38 12.80 7.60
C THR A 49 -4.89 11.41 7.96
N VAL A 50 -3.60 11.14 7.75
CA VAL A 50 -2.99 9.85 8.11
C VAL A 50 -3.07 9.62 9.62
N ARG A 51 -2.82 10.63 10.47
CA ARG A 51 -3.00 10.54 11.93
C ARG A 51 -4.42 10.14 12.32
N LYS A 52 -5.44 10.69 11.68
CA LYS A 52 -6.84 10.32 11.91
C LYS A 52 -7.09 8.82 11.65
N TRP A 53 -6.42 8.21 10.69
CA TRP A 53 -6.52 6.76 10.48
C TRP A 53 -5.79 5.99 11.57
N LEU A 54 -4.55 6.38 11.86
CA LEU A 54 -3.66 5.71 12.81
C LEU A 54 -4.16 5.73 14.26
N GLU A 55 -4.83 6.81 14.66
CA GLU A 55 -5.19 7.09 16.06
C GLU A 55 -6.69 6.98 16.31
N GLN A 56 -7.53 7.36 15.34
CA GLN A 56 -8.98 7.49 15.53
C GLN A 56 -9.78 6.40 14.79
N GLY A 57 -9.10 5.52 14.03
CA GLY A 57 -9.76 4.42 13.31
C GLY A 57 -10.60 4.89 12.11
N ASN A 58 -10.35 6.09 11.60
CA ASN A 58 -11.02 6.58 10.39
C ASN A 58 -10.55 5.79 9.16
N SER A 59 -11.47 5.44 8.26
CA SER A 59 -11.11 4.81 6.98
C SER A 59 -10.57 5.84 5.99
N PRO A 60 -9.66 5.45 5.08
CA PRO A 60 -9.29 6.28 3.94
C PRO A 60 -10.50 6.60 3.06
N SER A 61 -10.53 7.81 2.48
CA SER A 61 -11.43 8.10 1.36
C SER A 61 -11.04 7.29 0.13
N GLY A 62 -11.90 7.22 -0.89
CA GLY A 62 -11.58 6.53 -2.14
C GLY A 62 -10.32 7.06 -2.82
N SER A 63 -10.15 8.39 -2.88
CA SER A 63 -8.95 9.02 -3.45
C SER A 63 -7.68 8.73 -2.65
N ALA A 64 -7.78 8.73 -1.33
CA ALA A 64 -6.67 8.37 -0.45
C ALA A 64 -6.29 6.89 -0.60
N TYR A 65 -7.29 6.02 -0.68
CA TYR A 65 -7.08 4.60 -0.91
C TYR A 65 -6.38 4.34 -2.26
N ASP A 66 -6.80 5.02 -3.32
CA ASP A 66 -6.17 4.93 -4.64
C ASP A 66 -4.70 5.40 -4.62
N ALA A 67 -4.40 6.50 -3.93
CA ALA A 67 -3.03 6.97 -3.74
C ALA A 67 -2.14 5.94 -3.02
N LEU A 68 -2.68 5.26 -2.00
CA LEU A 68 -1.98 4.16 -1.31
C LEU A 68 -1.73 2.97 -2.23
N VAL A 69 -2.70 2.60 -3.07
CA VAL A 69 -2.54 1.52 -4.06
C VAL A 69 -1.46 1.89 -5.08
N CYS A 70 -1.50 3.11 -5.62
CA CYS A 70 -0.49 3.60 -6.56
C CYS A 70 0.93 3.58 -5.97
N ARG A 71 1.08 3.94 -4.69
CA ARG A 71 2.39 3.98 -4.02
C ARG A 71 2.91 2.60 -3.63
N TYR A 72 2.09 1.79 -2.98
CA TYR A 72 2.53 0.57 -2.31
C TYR A 72 2.25 -0.70 -3.12
N GLY A 73 1.30 -0.65 -4.04
CA GLY A 73 0.99 -1.73 -4.98
C GLY A 73 0.35 -2.95 -4.32
N ALA A 74 0.68 -4.13 -4.85
CA ALA A 74 0.06 -5.40 -4.47
C ALA A 74 0.32 -5.77 -3.01
N ASP A 75 1.45 -5.36 -2.42
CA ASP A 75 1.75 -5.62 -1.01
C ASP A 75 0.71 -4.97 -0.09
N PHE A 76 0.28 -3.74 -0.41
CA PHE A 76 -0.77 -3.05 0.32
C PHE A 76 -2.10 -3.78 0.17
N LEU A 77 -2.49 -4.12 -1.06
CA LEU A 77 -3.74 -4.83 -1.33
C LEU A 77 -3.82 -6.18 -0.61
N CYS A 78 -2.72 -6.95 -0.57
CA CYS A 78 -2.67 -8.21 0.16
C CYS A 78 -2.81 -8.02 1.68
N ALA A 79 -2.25 -6.93 2.22
CA ALA A 79 -2.34 -6.64 3.65
C ALA A 79 -3.74 -6.18 4.07
N VAL A 80 -4.44 -5.40 3.22
CA VAL A 80 -5.77 -4.86 3.55
C VAL A 80 -6.92 -5.79 3.17
N HIS A 81 -6.72 -6.69 2.20
CA HIS A 81 -7.69 -7.70 1.76
C HIS A 81 -7.08 -9.11 1.79
N PRO A 82 -6.65 -9.62 2.96
CA PRO A 82 -6.09 -10.96 3.09
C PRO A 82 -7.05 -12.06 2.62
N GLU A 83 -8.36 -11.85 2.74
CA GLU A 83 -9.36 -12.78 2.23
C GLU A 83 -9.39 -12.87 0.69
N HIS A 84 -8.90 -11.85 0.00
CA HIS A 84 -8.75 -11.81 -1.46
C HIS A 84 -7.32 -12.14 -1.91
N ALA A 85 -6.39 -12.37 -0.97
CA ALA A 85 -5.01 -12.73 -1.24
C ALA A 85 -4.88 -14.20 -1.67
N GLY A 86 -5.50 -14.55 -2.79
CA GLY A 86 -5.27 -15.83 -3.46
C GLY A 86 -3.82 -15.95 -3.96
N ALA A 87 -3.44 -17.16 -4.38
CA ALA A 87 -2.07 -17.47 -4.83
C ALA A 87 -1.55 -16.51 -5.92
N TRP A 88 -2.43 -15.99 -6.78
CA TRP A 88 -2.09 -15.02 -7.81
C TRP A 88 -1.68 -13.65 -7.24
N PHE A 89 -2.44 -13.09 -6.29
CA PHE A 89 -2.10 -11.81 -5.67
C PHE A 89 -0.79 -11.88 -4.90
N ALA A 90 -0.56 -12.97 -4.16
CA ALA A 90 0.70 -13.22 -3.47
C ALA A 90 1.88 -13.37 -4.45
N ALA A 91 1.68 -13.99 -5.61
CA ALA A 91 2.71 -14.09 -6.64
C ALA A 91 3.04 -12.72 -7.25
N VAL A 92 2.03 -11.89 -7.54
CA VAL A 92 2.23 -10.51 -8.04
C VAL A 92 2.96 -9.64 -7.01
N ALA A 93 2.59 -9.73 -5.74
CA ALA A 93 3.26 -9.05 -4.64
C ALA A 93 4.76 -9.43 -4.56
N ARG A 94 5.06 -10.73 -4.61
CA ARG A 94 6.45 -11.22 -4.66
C ARG A 94 7.22 -10.68 -5.87
N GLN A 95 6.60 -10.70 -7.06
CA GLN A 95 7.22 -10.18 -8.28
C GLN A 95 7.50 -8.67 -8.18
N GLN A 96 6.55 -7.88 -7.69
CA GLN A 96 6.73 -6.43 -7.50
C GLN A 96 7.84 -6.14 -6.49
N ARG A 97 7.92 -6.91 -5.40
CA ARG A 97 9.00 -6.79 -4.42
C ARG A 97 10.35 -7.14 -5.02
N GLN A 98 10.44 -8.21 -5.83
CA GLN A 98 11.66 -8.57 -6.54
C GLN A 98 12.14 -7.44 -7.46
N VAL A 99 11.25 -6.90 -8.30
CA VAL A 99 11.58 -5.79 -9.21
C VAL A 99 12.09 -4.55 -8.46
N ARG A 100 11.48 -4.21 -7.31
CA ARG A 100 11.95 -3.08 -6.48
C ARG A 100 13.35 -3.32 -5.93
N LEU A 101 13.64 -4.54 -5.47
CA LEU A 101 14.97 -4.91 -4.97
C LEU A 101 16.02 -4.89 -6.08
N GLU A 102 15.69 -5.41 -7.27
CA GLU A 102 16.57 -5.40 -8.43
C GLU A 102 16.91 -3.98 -8.88
N ARG A 103 15.92 -3.07 -8.92
CA ARG A 103 16.15 -1.66 -9.22
C ARG A 103 17.09 -1.02 -8.21
N ARG A 104 16.84 -1.21 -6.91
CA ARG A 104 17.70 -0.69 -5.85
C ARG A 104 19.12 -1.25 -5.92
N ALA A 105 19.27 -2.53 -6.26
CA ALA A 105 20.58 -3.14 -6.47
C ALA A 105 21.29 -2.56 -7.70
N ALA A 106 20.57 -2.26 -8.78
CA ALA A 106 21.14 -1.58 -9.95
C ALA A 106 21.60 -0.16 -9.61
N ASP A 107 20.80 0.60 -8.85
CA ASP A 107 21.14 1.96 -8.42
C ASP A 107 22.44 1.96 -7.57
N LEU A 108 22.52 1.07 -6.58
CA LEU A 108 23.73 0.92 -5.73
C LEU A 108 24.96 0.49 -6.52
N ARG A 109 24.80 -0.38 -7.53
CA ARG A 109 25.92 -0.77 -8.40
C ARG A 109 26.45 0.39 -9.23
N ARG A 110 25.58 1.30 -9.69
CA ARG A 110 26.01 2.52 -10.40
C ARG A 110 26.80 3.44 -9.47
N GLU A 111 26.26 3.72 -8.29
CA GLU A 111 26.93 4.56 -7.28
C GLU A 111 28.32 4.01 -6.92
N LEU A 112 28.45 2.68 -6.78
CA LEU A 112 29.73 2.04 -6.49
C LEU A 112 30.75 2.19 -7.64
N ALA A 113 30.30 2.09 -8.89
CA ALA A 113 31.15 2.30 -10.07
C ALA A 113 31.64 3.76 -10.15
N GLU A 114 30.75 4.74 -9.93
CA GLU A 114 31.09 6.17 -9.90
C GLU A 114 32.15 6.50 -8.82
N LEU A 115 32.03 5.88 -7.64
CA LEU A 115 33.02 6.02 -6.55
C LEU A 115 34.37 5.35 -6.86
N GLN A 116 34.39 4.33 -7.72
CA GLN A 116 35.62 3.66 -8.12
C GLN A 116 36.34 4.41 -9.23
N GLU A 117 35.59 4.97 -10.19
CA GLU A 117 36.14 5.80 -11.28
C GLU A 117 36.70 7.13 -10.76
N SER A 118 36.07 7.75 -9.77
CA SER A 118 36.55 9.00 -9.15
C SER A 118 37.81 8.86 -8.28
N ARG A 119 38.26 7.63 -8.01
CA ARG A 119 39.51 7.35 -7.27
C ARG A 119 40.72 7.09 -8.17
N LEU A 120 40.52 7.02 -9.49
CA LEU A 120 41.57 6.88 -10.50
C LEU A 120 41.93 8.25 -11.08
#